data_AF-A0A0K1JGR1-F1
#
_entry.id   AF-A0A0K1JGR1-F1
#
_cell.length_a   1.000
_cell.length_b   1.000
_cell.length_c   1.000
_cell.angle_alpha   90.00
_cell.angle_beta   90.00
_cell.angle_gamma   90.00
#
_symmetry.space_group_name_H-M   'P 1'
#
loop_
_entity.id
_entity.type
_entity.pdbx_description
1 polymer ?
#
loop_
_entity_poly.entity_id
_entity_poly.type
_entity_poly.pdbx_seq_one_letter_code
_entity_poly.pdbx_strand_id
1 'polypeptide(L)'
;MTTDQRPSSKASLPAGLTYRQFDYWCGLGLIPGQPERLGSGHRRKLTRDQIEHLRVMAQLVRAGFTPSAASEASVSIRATGSWRVGPFTVEQVAS
;
A
#
# COMPACT_ATOMS: atom_id res chain seq x y z
N MET A 1 4.68 -10.76 20.44
CA MET A 1 4.04 -9.55 19.87
C MET A 1 3.14 -10.02 18.74
N THR A 2 1.84 -10.11 18.99
CA THR A 2 0.85 -10.65 18.03
C THR A 2 0.14 -9.45 17.41
N THR A 3 0.46 -9.12 16.15
CA THR A 3 -0.16 -8.00 15.45
C THR A 3 -1.64 -8.30 15.23
N ASP A 4 -2.51 -7.48 15.84
CA ASP A 4 -3.97 -7.55 15.74
C ASP A 4 -4.41 -7.26 14.29
N GLN A 5 -4.51 -8.31 13.47
CA GLN A 5 -5.06 -8.25 12.11
C GLN A 5 -6.59 -8.20 12.15
N ARG A 6 -7.18 -7.10 12.65
CA ARG A 6 -8.63 -6.92 12.51
C ARG A 6 -8.98 -6.48 11.09
N PRO A 7 -9.78 -7.25 10.33
CA PRO A 7 -10.25 -6.83 9.03
C PRO A 7 -11.19 -5.63 9.17
N SER A 8 -10.90 -4.54 8.45
CA SER A 8 -11.77 -3.37 8.39
C SER A 8 -13.02 -3.69 7.55
N SER A 9 -14.20 -3.55 8.15
CA SER A 9 -15.47 -3.70 7.45
C SER A 9 -15.69 -2.48 6.53
N LYS A 10 -15.53 -2.70 5.22
CA LYS A 10 -15.62 -1.71 4.11
C LYS A 10 -14.43 -0.73 4.03
N ALA A 11 -13.27 -1.23 3.65
CA ALA A 11 -12.18 -0.37 3.20
C ALA A 11 -12.50 0.19 1.79
N SER A 12 -12.83 1.48 1.71
CA SER A 12 -12.75 2.24 0.46
C SER A 12 -11.28 2.41 0.06
N LEU A 13 -10.99 2.38 -1.24
CA LEU A 13 -9.63 2.64 -1.73
C LEU A 13 -9.18 4.05 -1.28
N PRO A 14 -7.88 4.25 -1.02
CA PRO A 14 -7.33 5.57 -0.77
C PRO A 14 -7.75 6.57 -1.85
N ALA A 15 -8.01 7.82 -1.44
CA ALA A 15 -8.36 8.88 -2.38
C ALA A 15 -7.28 9.02 -3.46
N GLY A 16 -7.69 9.03 -4.73
CA GLY A 16 -6.78 9.09 -5.87
C GLY A 16 -6.28 7.73 -6.39
N LEU A 17 -6.66 6.61 -5.77
CA LEU A 17 -6.37 5.27 -6.28
C LEU A 17 -7.59 4.67 -6.98
N THR A 18 -7.45 4.34 -8.26
CA THR A 18 -8.50 3.64 -9.01
C THR A 18 -8.50 2.15 -8.70
N TYR A 19 -9.67 1.51 -8.84
CA TYR A 19 -9.78 0.04 -8.68
C TYR A 19 -8.88 -0.73 -9.66
N ARG A 20 -8.72 -0.23 -10.90
CA ARG A 20 -7.83 -0.85 -11.89
C ARG A 20 -6.37 -0.82 -11.47
N GLN A 21 -5.89 0.31 -10.93
CA GLN A 21 -4.53 0.41 -10.40
C GLN A 21 -4.33 -0.55 -9.23
N PHE A 22 -5.29 -0.59 -8.29
CA PHE A 22 -5.27 -1.52 -7.18
C PHE A 22 -5.21 -2.99 -7.66
N ASP A 23 -6.11 -3.40 -8.56
CA ASP A 23 -6.18 -4.77 -9.05
C ASP A 23 -4.91 -5.16 -9.81
N TYR A 24 -4.38 -4.25 -10.63
CA TYR A 24 -3.09 -4.41 -11.31
C TYR A 24 -1.93 -4.60 -10.32
N TRP A 25 -1.81 -3.74 -9.31
CA TRP A 25 -0.75 -3.85 -8.30
C TRP A 25 -0.85 -5.13 -7.48
N CYS A 26 -2.07 -5.58 -7.17
CA CYS A 26 -2.25 -6.90 -6.58
C CYS A 26 -1.81 -8.04 -7.50
N GLY A 27 -2.15 -7.96 -8.80
CA GLY A 27 -1.76 -8.96 -9.78
C GLY A 27 -0.24 -9.08 -9.92
N LEU A 28 0.48 -7.96 -9.74
CA LEU A 28 1.93 -7.90 -9.68
C LEU A 28 2.53 -8.31 -8.33
N GLY A 29 1.72 -8.61 -7.30
CA GLY A 29 2.21 -8.96 -5.97
C GLY A 29 2.83 -7.79 -5.20
N LEU A 30 2.52 -6.54 -5.56
CA LEU A 30 3.11 -5.33 -4.96
C LEU A 30 2.47 -4.93 -3.62
N ILE A 31 1.44 -5.66 -3.17
CA ILE A 31 0.78 -5.41 -1.90
C ILE A 31 1.13 -6.56 -0.94
N PRO A 32 1.74 -6.27 0.21
CA PRO A 32 2.11 -7.29 1.18
C PRO A 32 0.87 -7.94 1.81
N GLY A 33 0.90 -9.26 1.89
CA GLY A 33 -0.26 -10.09 2.20
C GLY A 33 -1.26 -10.06 1.06
N GLN A 34 -1.65 -11.21 0.52
CA GLN A 34 -2.71 -11.23 -0.48
C GLN A 34 -4.02 -10.73 0.16
N PRO A 35 -4.67 -9.70 -0.40
CA PRO A 35 -5.96 -9.26 0.11
C PRO A 35 -6.96 -10.42 0.10
N GLU A 36 -7.60 -10.68 1.23
CA GLU A 36 -8.55 -11.79 1.35
C GLU A 36 -9.74 -11.56 0.41
N ARG A 37 -9.98 -12.52 -0.49
CA ARG A 37 -11.14 -12.48 -1.40
C ARG A 37 -12.39 -12.87 -0.63
N LEU A 38 -13.42 -12.02 -0.65
CA LEU A 38 -14.73 -12.34 -0.10
C LEU A 38 -15.67 -12.87 -1.18
N GLY A 39 -15.75 -14.20 -1.31
CA GLY A 39 -16.78 -14.88 -2.10
C GLY A 39 -16.76 -14.61 -3.62
N SER A 40 -17.91 -14.83 -4.27
CA SER A 40 -18.13 -14.59 -5.69
C SER A 40 -18.36 -13.11 -5.96
N GLY A 41 -17.29 -12.33 -5.91
CA GLY A 41 -17.34 -10.90 -6.15
C GLY A 41 -15.94 -10.34 -5.97
N HIS A 42 -15.58 -9.38 -6.81
CA HIS A 42 -14.25 -8.76 -6.85
C HIS A 42 -13.91 -7.92 -5.58
N ARG A 43 -14.62 -8.15 -4.47
CA ARG A 43 -14.43 -7.47 -3.18
C ARG A 43 -13.31 -8.16 -2.41
N ARG A 44 -12.27 -7.37 -2.14
CA ARG A 44 -11.13 -7.77 -1.32
C ARG A 44 -11.19 -7.05 0.01
N LYS A 45 -10.94 -7.75 1.12
CA LYS A 45 -10.73 -7.10 2.42
C LYS A 45 -9.29 -6.62 2.49
N LEU A 46 -9.11 -5.37 2.92
CA LEU A 46 -7.81 -4.79 3.17
C LEU A 46 -7.60 -4.60 4.67
N THR A 47 -6.43 -4.99 5.15
CA THR A 47 -5.97 -4.65 6.49
C THR A 47 -5.58 -3.17 6.54
N ARG A 48 -5.51 -2.59 7.75
CA ARG A 48 -5.03 -1.22 7.93
C ARG A 48 -3.64 -1.03 7.31
N ASP A 49 -2.75 -1.99 7.50
CA ASP A 49 -1.41 -1.98 6.95
C ASP A 49 -1.38 -1.94 5.43
N GLN A 50 -2.28 -2.69 4.77
CA GLN A 50 -2.42 -2.66 3.32
C GLN A 50 -2.97 -1.31 2.83
N ILE A 51 -3.89 -0.70 3.58
CA ILE A 51 -4.42 0.63 3.25
C ILE A 51 -3.33 1.70 3.34
N GLU A 52 -2.53 1.70 4.41
CA GLU A 52 -1.42 2.65 4.55
C GLU A 52 -0.34 2.42 3.50
N HIS A 53 0.02 1.17 3.22
CA HIS A 53 0.93 0.82 2.13
C HIS A 53 0.44 1.36 0.78
N LEU A 54 -0.84 1.17 0.47
CA LEU A 54 -1.46 1.70 -0.74
C LEU A 54 -1.47 3.23 -0.82
N ARG A 55 -1.65 3.92 0.32
CA ARG A 55 -1.57 5.39 0.37
C ARG A 55 -0.18 5.90 0.01
N VAL A 56 0.86 5.33 0.63
CA VAL A 56 2.25 5.72 0.35
C VAL A 56 2.60 5.39 -1.10
N MET A 57 2.26 4.18 -1.58
CA MET A 57 2.47 3.82 -2.98
C MET A 57 1.80 4.80 -3.94
N ALA A 58 0.54 5.16 -3.70
CA ALA A 58 -0.19 6.09 -4.57
C ALA A 58 0.46 7.49 -4.59
N GLN A 59 0.96 7.98 -3.46
CA GLN A 59 1.70 9.24 -3.40
C GLN A 59 3.01 9.19 -4.18
N LEU A 60 3.79 8.11 -4.03
CA LEU A 60 5.06 7.93 -4.74
C LEU A 60 4.84 7.79 -6.25
N VAL A 61 3.83 7.03 -6.68
CA VAL A 61 3.50 6.93 -8.12
C VAL A 61 3.08 8.29 -8.69
N ARG A 62 2.31 9.09 -7.93
CA ARG A 62 1.99 10.47 -8.34
C ARG A 62 3.21 11.38 -8.41
N ALA A 63 4.24 11.11 -7.61
CA ALA A 63 5.53 11.80 -7.67
C ALA A 63 6.44 11.29 -8.81
N GLY A 64 6.00 10.32 -9.62
CA GLY A 64 6.72 9.83 -10.80
C GLY A 64 7.50 8.54 -10.58
N PHE A 65 7.42 7.91 -9.41
CA PHE A 65 8.05 6.61 -9.17
C PHE A 65 7.30 5.48 -9.89
N THR A 66 8.03 4.45 -10.30
CA THR A 66 7.40 3.23 -10.83
C THR A 66 6.65 2.49 -9.71
N PRO A 67 5.58 1.72 -10.02
CA PRO A 67 4.84 0.98 -9.00
C PRO A 67 5.69 0.03 -8.16
N SER A 68 6.69 -0.64 -8.77
CA SER A 68 7.59 -1.53 -8.04
C SER A 68 8.49 -0.79 -7.06
N ALA A 69 9.12 0.32 -7.50
CA ALA A 69 9.92 1.16 -6.61
C ALA A 69 9.08 1.78 -5.49
N ALA A 70 7.84 2.19 -5.81
CA ALA A 70 6.90 2.71 -4.82
C ALA A 70 6.51 1.66 -3.77
N SER A 71 6.37 0.39 -4.15
CA SER A 71 6.08 -0.72 -3.23
C SER A 71 7.26 -1.01 -2.29
N GLU A 72 8.47 -1.08 -2.84
CA GLU A 72 9.68 -1.30 -2.06
C GLU A 72 9.94 -0.14 -1.07
N ALA A 73 9.76 1.08 -1.56
CA ALA A 73 9.84 2.29 -0.75
C ALA A 73 8.80 2.28 0.38
N SER A 74 7.54 1.94 0.10
CA SER A 74 6.50 1.97 1.12
C SER A 74 6.71 0.90 2.20
N VAL A 75 7.28 -0.27 1.86
CA VAL A 75 7.72 -1.25 2.87
C VAL A 75 8.81 -0.66 3.76
N SER A 76 9.82 -0.04 3.15
CA SER A 76 10.94 0.57 3.88
C SER A 76 10.47 1.69 4.81
N ILE A 77 9.73 2.66 4.27
CA ILE A 77 9.18 3.79 5.02
C ILE A 77 8.32 3.31 6.20
N ARG A 78 7.51 2.27 6.02
CA ARG A 78 6.68 1.73 7.11
C ARG A 78 7.49 1.00 8.18
N ALA A 79 8.61 0.39 7.81
CA ALA A 79 9.46 -0.35 8.75
C ALA A 79 10.38 0.57 9.56
N THR A 80 10.91 1.63 8.94
CA THR A 80 11.98 2.47 9.52
C THR A 80 11.60 3.94 9.68
N GLY A 81 10.44 4.35 9.18
CA GLY A 81 10.05 5.75 9.05
C GLY A 81 10.70 6.49 7.88
N SER A 82 11.64 5.86 7.14
CA SER A 82 12.39 6.53 6.06
C SER A 82 12.85 5.60 4.94
N TRP A 83 13.11 6.17 3.75
CA TRP A 83 13.68 5.46 2.60
C TRP A 83 14.67 6.33 1.84
N ARG A 84 15.80 5.75 1.39
CA ARG A 84 16.87 6.48 0.69
C ARG A 84 16.84 6.20 -0.81
N VAL A 85 16.99 7.26 -1.59
CA VAL A 85 17.09 7.24 -3.06
C VAL A 85 18.27 8.08 -3.50
N GLY A 86 19.41 7.44 -3.73
CA GLY A 86 20.65 8.14 -4.03
C GLY A 86 20.99 9.16 -2.92
N PRO A 87 21.15 10.47 -3.24
CA PRO A 87 21.44 11.49 -2.25
C PRO A 87 20.20 11.95 -1.43
N PHE A 88 19.00 11.49 -1.79
CA PHE A 88 17.75 11.95 -1.17
C PHE A 88 17.22 10.97 -0.11
N THR A 89 16.57 11.49 0.93
CA THR A 89 15.86 10.71 1.95
C THR A 89 14.38 11.12 1.96
N VAL A 90 13.50 10.13 1.94
CA VAL A 90 12.05 10.28 2.08
C VAL A 90 11.67 9.86 3.49
N GLU A 91 10.92 10.68 4.21
CA GLU A 91 10.50 10.40 5.59
C GLU A 91 8.98 10.43 5.74
N GLN A 92 8.45 9.58 6.63
CA GLN A 92 7.04 9.61 6.98
C GLN A 92 6.79 10.72 8.02
N VAL A 93 6.16 11.81 7.59
CA VAL A 93 5.72 12.88 8.51
C VAL A 93 4.36 12.51 9.08
N ALA A 94 4.27 12.38 10.41
CA ALA A 94 2.99 12.26 11.09
C ALA A 94 2.24 13.59 10.97
N SER A 95 1.09 13.59 10.29
CA SER A 95 0.10 14.69 10.35
C SER A 95 -0.91 14.43 11.45
#